data_AF-G6AWQ9-F1
#
_entry.id   AF-G6AWQ9-F1
#
_cell.length_a   1.000
_cell.length_b   1.000
_cell.length_c   1.000
_cell.angle_alpha   90.00
_cell.angle_beta   90.00
_cell.angle_gamma   90.00
#
_symmetry.space_group_name_H-M   'P 1'
#
loop_
_entity.id
_entity.type
_entity.pdbx_description
1 polymer ?
#
loop_
_entity_poly.entity_id
_entity_poly.type
_entity_poly.pdbx_seq_one_letter_code
_entity_poly.pdbx_strand_id
1 'polypeptide(L)'
;MKRIGLIILSLLMTVCATQAQTANDSVRIKLQTTAGADIAIDGDWSSTNIMYTKVATGQHNVTVRYGSLFEKNYPIEVSTTGNTEFSFLIEGEANISSMPKATIIMDGIPQGLTPQTLKIVGTHNIKIKGDEKEYFDISDQITINPFEKKDFSYTLKKRPPRLYGMVIANYTGCNAFGATLALCRNWGAYLRIANAGGEFGQDEGYPKPYYKDGYYGTGIYKKKNQTYATVTAGVMKRCHKYLFAYVGAGYGEFGQTYEQIIDTDNEEPNYSTERCISGAKGVAGDIGIIVKYKALLLQVGYASILTGKFGDTKWHHDPYIGLGISIHKNKKRN
;
A
#
# COMPACT_ATOMS: atom_id res chain seq x y z
N MET A 1 -114.15 -17.95 26.33
CA MET A 1 -112.97 -18.61 26.91
C MET A 1 -112.39 -19.61 25.93
N LYS A 2 -111.29 -19.28 25.24
CA LYS A 2 -110.38 -20.19 24.47
C LYS A 2 -109.48 -19.30 23.62
N ARG A 3 -108.42 -18.73 24.21
CA ARG A 3 -107.31 -18.03 23.53
C ARG A 3 -106.22 -17.65 24.55
N ILE A 4 -105.67 -18.65 25.25
CA ILE A 4 -104.45 -18.49 26.09
C ILE A 4 -103.41 -19.58 25.75
N GLY A 5 -103.68 -20.47 24.78
CA GLY A 5 -102.81 -21.62 24.48
C GLY A 5 -101.75 -21.42 23.39
N LEU A 6 -101.65 -20.25 22.74
CA LEU A 6 -100.83 -20.11 21.51
C LEU A 6 -99.66 -19.13 21.60
N ILE A 7 -99.36 -18.58 22.78
CA ILE A 7 -98.26 -17.59 22.94
C ILE A 7 -97.06 -18.17 23.70
N ILE A 8 -97.22 -19.30 24.41
CA ILE A 8 -96.14 -19.88 25.21
C ILE A 8 -95.25 -20.85 24.40
N LEU A 9 -95.76 -21.41 23.29
CA LEU A 9 -94.94 -22.22 22.36
C LEU A 9 -94.14 -21.35 21.36
N SER A 10 -94.61 -20.10 21.18
CA SER A 10 -93.93 -18.94 20.60
C SER A 10 -92.49 -18.72 21.04
N LEU A 11 -92.38 -18.60 22.36
CA LEU A 11 -91.27 -17.95 23.03
C LEU A 11 -90.16 -18.92 23.45
N LEU A 12 -90.42 -20.24 23.39
CA LEU A 12 -89.40 -21.26 23.63
C LEU A 12 -88.65 -21.72 22.37
N MET A 13 -89.12 -21.37 21.16
CA MET A 13 -88.41 -21.69 19.92
C MET A 13 -87.56 -20.55 19.36
N THR A 14 -87.53 -19.39 20.02
CA THR A 14 -86.69 -18.23 19.60
C THR A 14 -85.50 -17.97 20.52
N VAL A 15 -85.18 -18.90 21.43
CA VAL A 15 -84.00 -18.82 22.32
C VAL A 15 -83.00 -19.98 22.10
N CYS A 16 -83.29 -20.93 21.22
CA CYS A 16 -82.37 -22.05 20.92
C CYS A 16 -81.65 -21.98 19.57
N ALA A 17 -81.73 -20.86 18.84
CA ALA A 17 -81.10 -20.72 17.53
C ALA A 17 -80.31 -19.42 17.42
N THR A 18 -79.24 -19.28 18.20
CA THR A 18 -78.06 -18.43 17.89
C THR A 18 -76.97 -18.58 18.95
N GLN A 19 -76.66 -19.81 19.33
CA GLN A 19 -75.30 -20.19 19.71
C GLN A 19 -75.02 -21.56 19.11
N ALA A 20 -75.16 -21.65 17.78
CA ALA A 20 -74.34 -22.60 17.05
C ALA A 20 -72.92 -22.03 17.16
N GLN A 21 -72.24 -22.46 18.21
CA GLN A 21 -70.80 -22.37 18.32
C GLN A 21 -70.28 -23.09 17.08
N THR A 22 -69.96 -22.34 16.02
CA THR A 22 -69.12 -22.86 14.95
C THR A 22 -67.90 -23.38 15.68
N ALA A 23 -67.77 -24.70 15.74
CA ALA A 23 -66.51 -25.31 16.11
C ALA A 23 -65.54 -24.82 15.03
N ASN A 24 -64.88 -23.70 15.31
CA ASN A 24 -63.78 -23.26 14.47
C ASN A 24 -62.73 -24.34 14.64
N ASP A 25 -62.69 -25.25 13.68
CA ASP A 25 -61.63 -26.23 13.58
C ASP A 25 -60.33 -25.46 13.69
N SER A 26 -59.45 -25.92 14.58
CA SER A 26 -58.23 -25.19 14.90
C SER A 26 -57.05 -25.94 14.29
N VAL A 27 -56.29 -25.24 13.48
CA VAL A 27 -55.19 -25.79 12.68
C VAL A 27 -53.88 -25.33 13.29
N ARG A 28 -52.93 -26.26 13.42
CA ARG A 28 -51.56 -25.89 13.77
C ARG A 28 -50.86 -25.32 12.55
N ILE A 29 -50.39 -24.09 12.67
CA ILE A 29 -49.64 -23.41 11.63
C ILE A 29 -48.22 -23.09 12.12
N LYS A 30 -47.34 -22.92 11.15
CA LYS A 30 -45.97 -22.47 11.32
C LYS A 30 -45.81 -21.15 10.59
N LEU A 31 -45.40 -20.12 11.31
CA LEU A 31 -45.03 -18.83 10.76
C LEU A 31 -43.52 -18.66 10.85
N GLN A 32 -42.89 -18.11 9.82
CA GLN A 32 -41.45 -17.87 9.79
C GLN A 32 -41.14 -16.48 9.22
N THR A 33 -40.15 -15.81 9.80
CA THR A 33 -39.60 -14.54 9.29
C THR A 33 -38.06 -14.52 9.32
N THR A 34 -37.46 -13.44 8.84
CA THR A 34 -36.00 -13.24 8.81
C THR A 34 -35.42 -13.20 10.22
N ALA A 35 -34.19 -13.68 10.39
CA ALA A 35 -33.49 -13.60 11.67
C ALA A 35 -33.41 -12.13 12.15
N GLY A 36 -33.75 -11.89 13.42
CA GLY A 36 -33.82 -10.55 14.01
C GLY A 36 -35.14 -9.79 13.79
N ALA A 37 -36.11 -10.38 13.09
CA ALA A 37 -37.49 -9.91 13.06
C ALA A 37 -38.35 -10.65 14.09
N ASP A 38 -39.29 -9.93 14.69
CA ASP A 38 -40.36 -10.46 15.54
C ASP A 38 -41.58 -10.78 14.67
N ILE A 39 -42.31 -11.83 15.04
CA ILE A 39 -43.55 -12.22 14.36
C ILE A 39 -44.66 -12.43 15.39
N ALA A 40 -45.86 -11.97 15.06
CA ALA A 40 -47.07 -12.17 15.84
C ALA A 40 -48.24 -12.55 14.95
N ILE A 41 -49.24 -13.19 15.54
CA ILE A 41 -50.54 -13.44 14.89
C ILE A 41 -51.65 -13.04 15.85
N ASP A 42 -52.57 -12.21 15.35
CA ASP A 42 -53.69 -11.64 16.12
C ASP A 42 -53.29 -10.99 17.46
N GLY A 43 -52.06 -10.49 17.54
CA GLY A 43 -51.52 -9.84 18.74
C GLY A 43 -50.66 -10.75 19.63
N ASP A 44 -50.64 -12.07 19.40
CA ASP A 44 -49.79 -13.01 20.13
C ASP A 44 -48.39 -13.05 19.52
N TRP A 45 -47.40 -12.57 20.26
CA TRP A 45 -46.00 -12.46 19.82
C TRP A 45 -45.20 -13.74 20.05
N SER A 46 -44.39 -14.10 19.06
CA SER A 46 -43.34 -15.11 19.22
C SER A 46 -42.08 -14.51 19.84
N SER A 47 -41.37 -15.32 20.63
CA SER A 47 -40.04 -14.98 21.16
C SER A 47 -38.90 -15.25 20.16
N THR A 48 -39.21 -15.83 19.00
CA THR A 48 -38.23 -16.13 17.95
C THR A 48 -38.80 -15.79 16.57
N ASN A 49 -37.97 -15.83 15.53
CA ASN A 49 -38.40 -15.61 14.15
C ASN A 49 -39.22 -16.79 13.56
N ILE A 50 -39.54 -17.81 14.37
CA ILE A 50 -40.42 -18.92 14.02
C ILE A 50 -41.51 -19.01 15.09
N MET A 51 -42.76 -19.25 14.67
CA MET A 51 -43.89 -19.42 15.57
C MET A 51 -44.67 -20.67 15.19
N TYR A 52 -44.91 -21.55 16.14
CA TYR A 52 -45.84 -22.67 16.01
C TYR A 52 -47.03 -22.39 16.90
N THR A 53 -48.22 -22.23 16.30
CA THR A 53 -49.43 -21.94 17.06
C THR A 53 -50.63 -22.66 16.49
N LYS A 54 -51.66 -22.84 17.31
CA LYS A 54 -52.93 -23.40 16.90
C LYS A 54 -53.94 -22.26 16.81
N VAL A 55 -54.39 -21.95 15.61
CA VAL A 55 -55.38 -20.89 15.36
C VAL A 55 -56.65 -21.47 14.77
N ALA A 56 -57.76 -20.77 14.95
CA ALA A 56 -59.03 -21.11 14.28
C ALA A 56 -58.84 -21.13 12.76
N THR A 57 -59.73 -21.82 12.02
CA THR A 57 -59.86 -21.55 10.60
C THR A 57 -60.52 -20.19 10.37
N GLY A 58 -60.05 -19.45 9.37
CA GLY A 58 -60.56 -18.13 9.03
C GLY A 58 -59.45 -17.16 8.62
N GLN A 59 -59.78 -15.88 8.63
CA GLN A 59 -58.83 -14.80 8.35
C GLN A 59 -58.09 -14.41 9.64
N HIS A 60 -56.78 -14.37 9.57
CA HIS A 60 -55.89 -13.98 10.65
C HIS A 60 -54.92 -12.90 10.17
N ASN A 61 -54.44 -12.06 11.08
CA ASN A 61 -53.50 -11.00 10.74
C ASN A 61 -52.13 -11.29 11.36
N VAL A 62 -51.12 -11.46 10.51
CA VAL A 62 -49.74 -11.67 10.94
C VAL A 62 -49.01 -10.34 10.95
N THR A 63 -48.51 -9.94 12.11
CA THR A 63 -47.68 -8.74 12.27
C THR A 63 -46.22 -9.15 12.27
N VAL A 64 -45.42 -8.57 11.38
CA VAL A 64 -43.97 -8.76 11.37
C VAL A 64 -43.30 -7.43 11.67
N ARG A 65 -42.40 -7.43 12.64
CA ARG A 65 -41.68 -6.23 13.09
C ARG A 65 -40.17 -6.45 12.98
N TYR A 66 -39.45 -5.47 12.46
CA TYR A 66 -37.99 -5.49 12.42
C TYR A 66 -37.43 -4.24 13.11
N GLY A 67 -36.86 -4.44 14.30
CA GLY A 67 -36.46 -3.35 15.19
C GLY A 67 -37.64 -2.44 15.58
N SER A 68 -37.36 -1.17 15.85
CA SER A 68 -38.39 -0.17 16.22
C SER A 68 -38.94 0.61 15.04
N LEU A 69 -38.41 0.40 13.83
CA LEU A 69 -38.64 1.28 12.67
C LEU A 69 -39.54 0.67 11.60
N PHE A 70 -39.78 -0.64 11.66
CA PHE A 70 -40.55 -1.34 10.64
C PHE A 70 -41.56 -2.30 11.27
N GLU A 71 -42.83 -2.12 10.94
CA GLU A 71 -43.93 -3.03 11.28
C GLU A 71 -44.85 -3.16 10.06
N LYS A 72 -45.22 -4.40 9.72
CA LYS A 72 -46.14 -4.67 8.63
C LYS A 72 -47.08 -5.81 8.96
N ASN A 73 -48.33 -5.63 8.56
CA ASN A 73 -49.41 -6.58 8.74
C ASN A 73 -49.68 -7.34 7.44
N TYR A 74 -49.84 -8.66 7.56
CA TYR A 74 -50.10 -9.58 6.47
C TYR A 74 -51.36 -10.38 6.79
N PRO A 75 -52.46 -10.16 6.06
CA PRO A 75 -53.64 -11.01 6.19
C PRO A 75 -53.31 -12.41 5.64
N ILE A 76 -53.63 -13.44 6.41
CA ILE A 76 -53.57 -14.84 5.99
C ILE A 76 -54.91 -15.50 6.17
N GLU A 77 -55.19 -16.48 5.31
CA GLU A 77 -56.34 -17.35 5.45
C GLU A 77 -55.88 -18.74 5.87
N VAL A 78 -56.39 -19.22 7.00
CA VAL A 78 -56.10 -20.54 7.55
C VAL A 78 -57.29 -21.45 7.33
N SER A 79 -57.06 -22.59 6.68
CA SER A 79 -58.09 -23.61 6.43
C SER A 79 -57.58 -25.01 6.76
N THR A 80 -58.48 -25.96 7.03
CA THR A 80 -58.13 -27.35 7.42
C THR A 80 -57.41 -28.14 6.33
N THR A 81 -57.60 -27.75 5.07
CA THR A 81 -56.98 -28.38 3.88
C THR A 81 -55.96 -27.48 3.19
N GLY A 82 -55.73 -26.28 3.73
CA GLY A 82 -54.86 -25.27 3.13
C GLY A 82 -53.42 -25.34 3.63
N ASN A 83 -52.66 -24.29 3.28
CA ASN A 83 -51.28 -24.14 3.71
C ASN A 83 -51.22 -23.92 5.23
N THR A 84 -50.38 -24.71 5.89
CA THR A 84 -50.10 -24.58 7.31
C THR A 84 -48.74 -23.94 7.58
N GLU A 85 -47.94 -23.66 6.55
CA GLU A 85 -46.66 -22.96 6.66
C GLU A 85 -46.70 -21.63 5.90
N PHE A 86 -46.42 -20.53 6.60
CA PHE A 86 -46.36 -19.18 6.04
C PHE A 86 -44.99 -18.56 6.32
N SER A 87 -44.39 -17.94 5.31
CA SER A 87 -43.08 -17.30 5.42
C SER A 87 -43.14 -15.84 4.99
N PHE A 88 -42.66 -14.96 5.86
CA PHE A 88 -42.64 -13.51 5.69
C PHE A 88 -41.21 -13.01 5.80
N LEU A 89 -40.45 -13.19 4.73
CA LEU A 89 -39.06 -12.74 4.68
C LEU A 89 -39.00 -11.22 4.49
N ILE A 90 -38.25 -10.58 5.36
CA ILE A 90 -37.84 -9.19 5.24
C ILE A 90 -36.40 -9.20 4.72
N GLU A 91 -36.23 -8.75 3.47
CA GLU A 91 -34.93 -8.63 2.81
C GLU A 91 -34.74 -7.19 2.29
N GLY A 92 -33.50 -6.71 2.32
CA GLY A 92 -33.03 -5.51 1.65
C GLY A 92 -31.89 -5.91 0.71
N GLU A 93 -31.56 -5.06 -0.26
CA GLU A 93 -30.50 -5.33 -1.24
C GLU A 93 -29.37 -4.30 -1.11
N ALA A 94 -28.16 -4.78 -0.86
CA ALA A 94 -26.92 -4.01 -0.93
C ALA A 94 -26.19 -4.33 -2.23
N ASN A 95 -26.09 -3.39 -3.16
CA ASN A 95 -25.23 -3.55 -4.32
C ASN A 95 -23.85 -2.96 -4.00
N ILE A 96 -22.88 -3.82 -3.74
CA ILE A 96 -21.53 -3.39 -3.36
C ILE A 96 -20.63 -3.52 -4.58
N SER A 97 -20.03 -2.40 -4.97
CA SER A 97 -19.07 -2.32 -6.07
C SER A 97 -17.76 -1.70 -5.60
N SER A 98 -16.65 -2.08 -6.23
CA SER A 98 -15.38 -1.42 -5.98
C SER A 98 -14.45 -1.37 -7.19
N MET A 99 -13.56 -0.38 -7.19
CA MET A 99 -12.46 -0.27 -8.15
C MET A 99 -11.10 -0.26 -7.42
N PRO A 100 -10.21 -1.24 -7.69
CA PRO A 100 -10.42 -2.46 -8.48
C PRO A 100 -11.37 -3.46 -7.78
N LYS A 101 -11.62 -4.59 -8.46
CA LYS A 101 -12.31 -5.75 -7.86
C LYS A 101 -11.58 -6.19 -6.58
N ALA A 102 -12.33 -6.42 -5.53
CA ALA A 102 -11.83 -6.66 -4.20
C ALA A 102 -12.73 -7.63 -3.43
N THR A 103 -12.21 -8.23 -2.37
CA THR A 103 -12.98 -9.16 -1.55
C THR A 103 -13.86 -8.40 -0.56
N ILE A 104 -15.13 -8.76 -0.48
CA ILE A 104 -16.07 -8.23 0.51
C ILE A 104 -16.06 -9.15 1.72
N ILE A 105 -15.89 -8.57 2.90
CA ILE A 105 -16.03 -9.26 4.18
C ILE A 105 -17.11 -8.49 4.95
N MET A 106 -18.15 -9.19 5.40
CA MET A 106 -19.26 -8.61 6.17
C MET A 106 -19.31 -9.29 7.53
N ASP A 107 -19.25 -8.50 8.61
CA ASP A 107 -19.25 -8.97 9.99
C ASP A 107 -18.22 -10.08 10.25
N GLY A 108 -17.07 -10.01 9.56
CA GLY A 108 -15.99 -10.99 9.63
C GLY A 108 -16.13 -12.18 8.68
N ILE A 109 -17.26 -12.33 7.98
CA ILE A 109 -17.52 -13.45 7.05
C ILE A 109 -17.26 -13.01 5.60
N PRO A 110 -16.39 -13.70 4.85
CA PRO A 110 -16.17 -13.42 3.43
C PRO A 110 -17.43 -13.68 2.60
N GLN A 111 -17.84 -12.70 1.78
CA GLN A 111 -19.05 -12.79 0.94
C GLN A 111 -18.73 -13.04 -0.54
N GLY A 112 -17.51 -12.74 -0.98
CA GLY A 112 -17.11 -12.90 -2.38
C GLY A 112 -16.31 -11.71 -2.90
N LEU A 113 -16.28 -11.53 -4.23
CA LEU A 113 -15.58 -10.44 -4.91
C LEU A 113 -16.58 -9.41 -5.45
N THR A 114 -16.21 -8.13 -5.43
CA THR A 114 -16.98 -7.06 -6.07
C THR A 114 -16.95 -7.15 -7.61
N PRO A 115 -18.02 -6.69 -8.30
CA PRO A 115 -19.30 -6.25 -7.75
C PRO A 115 -20.19 -7.43 -7.32
N GLN A 116 -20.95 -7.25 -6.24
CA GLN A 116 -21.84 -8.27 -5.69
C GLN A 116 -23.07 -7.64 -5.04
N THR A 117 -24.23 -8.27 -5.24
CA THR A 117 -25.49 -7.94 -4.56
C THR A 117 -25.68 -8.84 -3.35
N LEU A 118 -25.90 -8.24 -2.18
CA LEU A 118 -26.09 -8.94 -0.91
C LEU A 118 -27.51 -8.69 -0.39
N LYS A 119 -28.20 -9.77 -0.03
CA LYS A 119 -29.55 -9.72 0.54
C LYS A 119 -29.47 -9.67 2.06
N ILE A 120 -29.52 -8.47 2.62
CA ILE A 120 -29.31 -8.22 4.06
C ILE A 120 -30.23 -7.10 4.54
N VAL A 121 -30.46 -7.06 5.85
CA VAL A 121 -31.22 -6.00 6.52
C VAL A 121 -30.57 -5.64 7.84
N GLY A 122 -30.65 -4.38 8.21
CA GLY A 122 -30.04 -3.85 9.43
C GLY A 122 -28.69 -3.21 9.19
N THR A 123 -27.89 -3.11 10.26
CA THR A 123 -26.58 -2.46 10.25
C THR A 123 -25.47 -3.50 10.28
N HIS A 124 -24.59 -3.45 9.28
CA HIS A 124 -23.50 -4.41 9.09
C HIS A 124 -22.16 -3.69 8.93
N ASN A 125 -21.12 -4.27 9.51
CA ASN A 125 -19.76 -3.79 9.30
C ASN A 125 -19.18 -4.49 8.08
N ILE A 126 -18.84 -3.72 7.07
CA ILE A 126 -18.24 -4.24 5.85
C ILE A 126 -16.77 -3.82 5.74
N LYS A 127 -15.99 -4.72 5.16
CA LYS A 127 -14.58 -4.50 4.85
C LYS A 127 -14.32 -4.92 3.41
N ILE A 128 -13.89 -3.97 2.60
CA ILE A 128 -13.46 -4.18 1.23
C ILE A 128 -11.96 -4.39 1.25
N LYS A 129 -11.54 -5.65 1.12
CA LYS A 129 -10.15 -6.06 1.18
C LYS A 129 -9.55 -6.07 -0.23
N GLY A 130 -8.65 -5.13 -0.49
CA GLY A 130 -7.88 -5.07 -1.72
C GLY A 130 -6.69 -6.04 -1.69
N ASP A 131 -5.94 -6.13 -2.78
CA ASP A 131 -4.64 -6.83 -2.74
C ASP A 131 -3.72 -6.11 -1.75
N GLU A 132 -3.29 -6.82 -0.70
CA GLU A 132 -2.40 -6.33 0.36
C GLU A 132 -1.09 -5.74 -0.18
N LYS A 133 -0.68 -6.08 -1.40
CA LYS A 133 0.54 -5.52 -2.00
C LYS A 133 0.30 -4.17 -2.66
N GLU A 134 -0.89 -3.94 -3.18
CA GLU A 134 -1.17 -2.83 -4.10
C GLU A 134 -2.22 -1.84 -3.56
N TYR A 135 -3.14 -2.24 -2.70
CA TYR A 135 -4.28 -1.41 -2.28
C TYR A 135 -4.48 -1.40 -0.77
N PHE A 136 -4.94 -0.28 -0.22
CA PHE A 136 -5.39 -0.18 1.17
C PHE A 136 -6.82 -0.71 1.31
N ASP A 137 -7.09 -1.41 2.39
CA ASP A 137 -8.44 -1.89 2.71
C ASP A 137 -9.32 -0.69 3.12
N ILE A 138 -10.62 -0.81 2.87
CA ILE A 138 -11.63 0.12 3.34
C ILE A 138 -12.54 -0.62 4.31
N SER A 139 -12.88 0.01 5.42
CA SER A 139 -13.88 -0.49 6.37
C SER A 139 -14.96 0.57 6.50
N ASP A 140 -16.21 0.13 6.46
CA ASP A 140 -17.38 0.99 6.47
C ASP A 140 -18.53 0.29 7.20
N GLN A 141 -19.49 1.06 7.69
CA GLN A 141 -20.71 0.53 8.30
C GLN A 141 -21.88 0.90 7.41
N ILE A 142 -22.59 -0.12 6.93
CA ILE A 142 -23.74 0.06 6.05
C ILE A 142 -25.01 -0.27 6.80
N THR A 143 -26.04 0.53 6.58
CA THR A 143 -27.39 0.30 7.11
C THR A 143 -28.37 0.24 5.95
N ILE A 144 -29.17 -0.82 5.92
CA ILE A 144 -30.15 -1.11 4.87
C ILE A 144 -31.49 -1.37 5.54
N ASN A 145 -32.49 -0.58 5.16
CA ASN A 145 -33.84 -0.76 5.68
C ASN A 145 -34.54 -1.94 4.98
N PRO A 146 -35.56 -2.52 5.64
CA PRO A 146 -36.46 -3.49 5.01
C PRO A 146 -36.93 -3.07 3.61
N PHE A 147 -36.76 -3.95 2.62
CA PHE A 147 -37.16 -3.75 1.22
C PHE A 147 -36.46 -2.58 0.50
N GLU A 148 -35.46 -1.96 1.12
CA GLU A 148 -34.63 -0.93 0.48
C GLU A 148 -33.61 -1.58 -0.45
N LYS A 149 -33.36 -0.93 -1.59
CA LYS A 149 -32.23 -1.23 -2.46
C LYS A 149 -31.24 -0.07 -2.39
N LYS A 150 -30.00 -0.35 -2.02
CA LYS A 150 -28.97 0.66 -1.83
C LYS A 150 -27.65 0.27 -2.47
N ASP A 151 -27.08 1.21 -3.19
CA ASP A 151 -25.82 1.03 -3.91
C ASP A 151 -24.66 1.63 -3.10
N PHE A 152 -23.60 0.85 -2.95
CA PHE A 152 -22.36 1.24 -2.29
C PHE A 152 -21.21 1.10 -3.28
N SER A 153 -20.46 2.19 -3.50
CA SER A 153 -19.34 2.23 -4.44
C SER A 153 -18.06 2.67 -3.72
N TYR A 154 -17.04 1.82 -3.79
CA TYR A 154 -15.77 2.02 -3.11
C TYR A 154 -14.60 2.15 -4.09
N THR A 155 -13.73 3.13 -3.87
CA THR A 155 -12.48 3.26 -4.64
C THR A 155 -11.29 3.03 -3.72
N LEU A 156 -10.57 1.93 -3.95
CA LEU A 156 -9.42 1.58 -3.10
C LEU A 156 -8.21 2.44 -3.45
N LYS A 157 -7.57 2.99 -2.41
CA LYS A 157 -6.36 3.79 -2.57
C LYS A 157 -5.16 2.88 -2.85
N LYS A 158 -4.41 3.20 -3.92
CA LYS A 158 -3.18 2.48 -4.28
C LYS A 158 -2.07 2.76 -3.27
N ARG A 159 -1.37 1.71 -2.83
CA ARG A 159 -0.16 1.80 -2.01
C ARG A 159 0.99 2.36 -2.86
N PRO A 160 1.79 3.30 -2.35
CA PRO A 160 2.90 3.84 -3.11
C PRO A 160 3.93 2.74 -3.43
N PRO A 161 4.55 2.77 -4.64
CA PRO A 161 5.54 1.79 -5.02
C PRO A 161 6.73 1.84 -4.06
N ARG A 162 7.22 0.66 -3.67
CA ARG A 162 8.38 0.56 -2.78
C ARG A 162 9.66 0.84 -3.59
N LEU A 163 10.45 1.82 -3.14
CA LEU A 163 11.79 2.09 -3.66
C LEU A 163 12.64 0.83 -3.45
N TYR A 164 13.12 0.23 -4.54
CA TYR A 164 13.91 -0.99 -4.49
C TYR A 164 15.41 -0.68 -4.51
N GLY A 165 15.83 0.28 -5.32
CA GLY A 165 17.22 0.73 -5.37
C GLY A 165 17.41 2.03 -6.13
N MET A 166 18.63 2.52 -6.12
CA MET A 166 19.09 3.75 -6.75
C MET A 166 20.33 3.44 -7.57
N VAL A 167 20.37 3.96 -8.79
CA VAL A 167 21.54 3.90 -9.67
C VAL A 167 21.85 5.32 -10.09
N ILE A 168 23.07 5.78 -9.81
CA ILE A 168 23.49 7.16 -10.00
C ILE A 168 24.81 7.15 -10.75
N ALA A 169 24.87 7.79 -11.91
CA ALA A 169 26.14 8.06 -12.57
C ALA A 169 26.79 9.27 -11.88
N ASN A 170 28.05 9.15 -11.50
CA ASN A 170 28.77 10.22 -10.82
C ASN A 170 29.97 10.70 -11.65
N TYR A 171 30.30 11.97 -11.47
CA TYR A 171 31.42 12.65 -12.07
C TYR A 171 32.20 13.39 -10.99
N THR A 172 33.51 13.22 -11.03
CA THR A 172 34.45 13.64 -10.00
C THR A 172 35.33 14.76 -10.52
N GLY A 173 35.85 15.61 -9.64
CA GLY A 173 36.69 16.76 -10.04
C GLY A 173 37.96 16.36 -10.81
N CYS A 174 38.37 15.10 -10.70
CA CYS A 174 39.52 14.52 -11.40
C CYS A 174 39.18 13.88 -12.76
N ASN A 175 38.12 14.34 -13.44
CA ASN A 175 37.61 13.75 -14.70
C ASN A 175 37.26 12.26 -14.64
N ALA A 176 37.03 11.71 -13.44
CA ALA A 176 36.63 10.32 -13.26
C ALA A 176 35.12 10.17 -13.42
N PHE A 177 34.71 9.12 -14.13
CA PHE A 177 33.33 8.71 -14.24
C PHE A 177 33.10 7.45 -13.40
N GLY A 178 31.90 7.32 -12.85
CA GLY A 178 31.58 6.18 -12.03
C GLY A 178 30.09 5.97 -11.82
N ALA A 179 29.79 5.04 -10.94
CA ALA A 179 28.43 4.72 -10.54
C ALA A 179 28.32 4.55 -9.02
N THR A 180 27.22 5.05 -8.48
CA THR A 180 26.75 4.75 -7.12
C THR A 180 25.52 3.87 -7.22
N LEU A 181 25.59 2.70 -6.59
CA LEU A 181 24.46 1.80 -6.36
C LEU A 181 24.03 1.95 -4.90
N ALA A 182 22.76 2.23 -4.64
CA ALA A 182 22.28 2.38 -3.27
C ALA A 182 20.92 1.71 -3.04
N LEU A 183 20.74 1.15 -1.85
CA LEU A 183 19.53 0.47 -1.40
C LEU A 183 19.16 1.05 -0.04
N CYS A 184 18.06 1.81 0.06
CA CYS A 184 17.68 2.44 1.33
C CYS A 184 16.16 2.55 1.52
N ARG A 185 15.66 1.93 2.60
CA ARG A 185 14.28 2.09 3.07
C ARG A 185 14.20 3.14 4.19
N ASN A 186 14.80 2.82 5.33
CA ASN A 186 15.03 3.76 6.45
C ASN A 186 16.52 3.83 6.72
N TRP A 187 17.12 2.66 6.94
CA TRP A 187 18.55 2.42 6.81
C TRP A 187 18.82 1.61 5.55
N GLY A 188 20.05 1.67 5.09
CA GLY A 188 20.46 1.12 3.82
C GLY A 188 21.98 1.08 3.68
N ALA A 189 22.42 0.67 2.51
CA ALA A 189 23.82 0.64 2.13
C ALA A 189 24.00 1.24 0.74
N TYR A 190 25.21 1.71 0.49
CA TYR A 190 25.63 2.17 -0.83
C TYR A 190 27.00 1.59 -1.20
N LEU A 191 27.25 1.53 -2.50
CA LEU A 191 28.52 1.19 -3.12
C LEU A 191 28.77 2.22 -4.21
N ARG A 192 29.91 2.90 -4.16
CA ARG A 192 30.38 3.83 -5.17
C ARG A 192 31.68 3.31 -5.78
N ILE A 193 31.76 3.37 -7.10
CA ILE A 193 32.95 3.05 -7.88
C ILE A 193 33.14 4.22 -8.83
N ALA A 194 34.36 4.76 -8.93
CA ALA A 194 34.71 5.76 -9.95
C ALA A 194 36.13 5.53 -10.47
N ASN A 195 36.34 5.79 -11.77
CA ASN A 195 37.60 5.55 -12.45
C ASN A 195 37.82 6.59 -13.58
N ALA A 196 39.05 7.11 -13.72
CA ALA A 196 39.44 8.09 -14.77
C ALA A 196 40.34 7.50 -15.87
N GLY A 197 40.66 6.20 -15.82
CA GLY A 197 41.66 5.57 -16.70
C GLY A 197 43.09 6.11 -16.47
N GLY A 198 44.07 5.45 -17.10
CA GLY A 198 45.48 5.84 -17.03
C GLY A 198 46.34 4.96 -16.12
N GLU A 199 47.64 5.27 -16.09
CA GLU A 199 48.65 4.51 -15.34
C GLU A 199 48.92 5.15 -13.97
N PHE A 200 48.88 4.34 -12.91
CA PHE A 200 49.31 4.77 -11.59
C PHE A 200 50.84 4.75 -11.55
N GLY A 201 51.46 5.93 -11.43
CA GLY A 201 52.91 6.08 -11.34
C GLY A 201 53.52 5.41 -10.09
N GLN A 202 54.82 5.13 -10.14
CA GLN A 202 55.57 4.64 -8.98
C GLN A 202 55.76 5.76 -7.93
N ASP A 203 55.96 5.37 -6.66
CA ASP A 203 56.14 6.27 -5.51
C ASP A 203 57.55 6.89 -5.52
N GLU A 204 57.88 7.60 -6.60
CA GLU A 204 59.05 8.44 -6.69
C GLU A 204 58.60 9.87 -6.36
N GLY A 205 59.26 10.51 -5.39
CA GLY A 205 58.91 11.86 -4.95
C GLY A 205 58.87 12.88 -6.09
N TYR A 206 58.42 14.11 -5.78
CA TYR A 206 58.36 15.22 -6.75
C TYR A 206 59.57 15.22 -7.69
N PRO A 207 59.36 15.45 -9.00
CA PRO A 207 60.40 15.23 -9.98
C PRO A 207 61.57 16.15 -9.62
N LYS A 208 62.71 15.55 -9.27
CA LYS A 208 63.93 16.32 -9.02
C LYS A 208 64.36 16.94 -10.35
N PRO A 209 64.78 18.21 -10.36
CA PRO A 209 65.27 18.85 -11.57
C PRO A 209 66.39 18.01 -12.20
N TYR A 210 66.38 17.91 -13.52
CA TYR A 210 67.38 17.16 -14.29
C TYR A 210 68.77 17.78 -14.05
N TYR A 211 69.71 16.99 -13.55
CA TYR A 211 71.07 17.44 -13.26
C TYR A 211 72.00 16.98 -14.40
N LYS A 212 72.30 17.89 -15.33
CA LYS A 212 73.36 17.69 -16.31
C LYS A 212 74.09 19.01 -16.53
N ASP A 213 75.42 18.97 -16.43
CA ASP A 213 76.36 20.02 -16.83
C ASP A 213 76.14 21.41 -16.19
N GLY A 214 75.91 21.47 -14.87
CA GLY A 214 76.04 22.71 -14.10
C GLY A 214 74.99 23.80 -14.36
N TYR A 215 73.95 23.52 -15.16
CA TYR A 215 72.84 24.44 -15.41
C TYR A 215 71.68 24.20 -14.44
N TYR A 216 71.28 25.22 -13.68
CA TYR A 216 70.02 25.24 -12.93
C TYR A 216 68.86 25.59 -13.86
N GLY A 217 68.55 24.72 -14.82
CA GLY A 217 67.33 24.83 -15.61
C GLY A 217 66.14 24.30 -14.81
N THR A 218 65.25 25.19 -14.35
CA THR A 218 63.96 24.77 -13.79
C THR A 218 63.12 24.20 -14.93
N GLY A 219 63.12 22.87 -15.11
CA GLY A 219 62.13 22.23 -15.98
C GLY A 219 60.73 22.58 -15.44
N ILE A 220 59.99 23.42 -16.17
CA ILE A 220 58.62 23.79 -15.81
C ILE A 220 57.76 22.57 -16.10
N TYR A 221 57.42 21.80 -15.07
CA TYR A 221 56.52 20.66 -15.22
C TYR A 221 55.08 21.14 -15.36
N LYS A 222 54.41 20.83 -16.47
CA LYS A 222 52.99 21.10 -16.69
C LYS A 222 52.15 19.90 -16.26
N LYS A 223 51.04 20.14 -15.56
CA LYS A 223 50.05 19.09 -15.26
C LYS A 223 49.34 18.70 -16.55
N LYS A 224 49.37 17.40 -16.89
CA LYS A 224 48.76 16.86 -18.12
C LYS A 224 47.50 16.07 -17.81
N ASN A 225 47.68 14.85 -17.30
CA ASN A 225 46.59 13.91 -17.04
C ASN A 225 46.48 13.56 -15.55
N GLN A 226 45.26 13.23 -15.14
CA GLN A 226 44.94 12.76 -13.80
C GLN A 226 44.44 11.32 -13.90
N THR A 227 44.95 10.47 -13.02
CA THR A 227 44.51 9.08 -12.90
C THR A 227 43.86 8.94 -11.53
N TYR A 228 42.67 8.37 -11.50
CA TYR A 228 41.87 8.24 -10.28
C TYR A 228 41.11 6.92 -10.33
N ALA A 229 41.15 6.16 -9.24
CA ALA A 229 40.26 5.03 -9.02
C ALA A 229 39.84 4.99 -7.56
N THR A 230 38.56 4.75 -7.30
CA THR A 230 38.04 4.60 -5.94
C THR A 230 36.93 3.57 -5.89
N VAL A 231 36.88 2.84 -4.80
CA VAL A 231 35.77 1.97 -4.43
C VAL A 231 35.43 2.25 -2.97
N THR A 232 34.25 2.82 -2.72
CA THR A 232 33.76 3.14 -1.38
C THR A 232 32.43 2.48 -1.12
N ALA A 233 32.23 2.01 0.10
CA ALA A 233 30.96 1.42 0.53
C ALA A 233 30.63 1.87 1.95
N GLY A 234 29.36 1.89 2.29
CA GLY A 234 28.96 2.33 3.61
C GLY A 234 27.48 2.30 3.87
N VAL A 235 27.10 2.99 4.93
CA VAL A 235 25.73 3.03 5.44
C VAL A 235 25.01 4.27 4.92
N MET A 236 23.72 4.11 4.71
CA MET A 236 22.84 5.17 4.23
C MET A 236 21.62 5.27 5.14
N LYS A 237 21.17 6.49 5.41
CA LYS A 237 19.98 6.78 6.19
C LYS A 237 19.04 7.69 5.41
N ARG A 238 17.75 7.35 5.41
CA ARG A 238 16.69 8.23 4.92
C ARG A 238 16.36 9.26 6.01
N CYS A 239 16.80 10.50 5.83
CA CYS A 239 16.48 11.60 6.75
C CYS A 239 15.09 12.21 6.45
N HIS A 240 14.65 12.18 5.19
CA HIS A 240 13.33 12.65 4.77
C HIS A 240 12.82 11.84 3.57
N LYS A 241 11.53 11.95 3.18
CA LYS A 241 10.99 11.26 1.99
C LYS A 241 11.74 11.58 0.68
N TYR A 242 12.46 12.71 0.65
CA TYR A 242 13.23 13.20 -0.51
C TYR A 242 14.73 13.35 -0.24
N LEU A 243 15.21 13.07 0.98
CA LEU A 243 16.60 13.33 1.36
C LEU A 243 17.19 12.10 2.05
N PHE A 244 18.35 11.70 1.56
CA PHE A 244 19.12 10.60 2.10
C PHE A 244 20.55 11.07 2.36
N ALA A 245 21.13 10.66 3.47
CA ALA A 245 22.53 10.89 3.81
C ALA A 245 23.26 9.54 3.82
N TYR A 246 24.54 9.54 3.45
CA TYR A 246 25.39 8.36 3.50
C TYR A 246 26.79 8.72 3.98
N VAL A 247 27.44 7.74 4.59
CA VAL A 247 28.83 7.81 5.03
C VAL A 247 29.44 6.42 4.92
N GLY A 248 30.69 6.37 4.48
CA GLY A 248 31.38 5.13 4.20
C GLY A 248 32.88 5.29 4.15
N ALA A 249 33.52 4.16 3.93
CA ALA A 249 34.95 4.08 3.74
C ALA A 249 35.26 3.05 2.64
N GLY A 250 36.49 3.06 2.16
CA GLY A 250 36.94 2.15 1.13
C GLY A 250 38.39 2.39 0.79
N TYR A 251 38.72 2.22 -0.48
CA TYR A 251 40.09 2.34 -0.96
C TYR A 251 40.12 3.19 -2.23
N GLY A 252 41.14 4.02 -2.35
CA GLY A 252 41.33 4.86 -3.52
C GLY A 252 42.79 5.12 -3.84
N GLU A 253 43.03 5.41 -5.11
CA GLU A 253 44.32 5.77 -5.68
C GLU A 253 44.16 7.00 -6.55
N PHE A 254 45.07 7.96 -6.39
CA PHE A 254 45.16 9.18 -7.18
C PHE A 254 46.60 9.37 -7.65
N GLY A 255 46.77 9.61 -8.95
CA GLY A 255 48.04 9.92 -9.61
C GLY A 255 47.93 11.16 -10.47
N GLN A 256 49.03 11.91 -10.58
CA GLN A 256 49.14 13.08 -11.44
C GLN A 256 50.31 12.88 -12.40
N THR A 257 50.02 12.92 -13.69
CA THR A 257 51.04 12.93 -14.74
C THR A 257 51.50 14.35 -14.99
N TYR A 258 52.82 14.52 -15.01
CA TYR A 258 53.50 15.75 -15.33
C TYR A 258 54.27 15.58 -16.64
N GLU A 259 54.27 16.64 -17.44
CA GLU A 259 55.01 16.73 -18.68
C GLU A 259 56.12 17.77 -18.49
N GLN A 260 57.35 17.42 -18.87
CA GLN A 260 58.49 18.33 -18.81
C GLN A 260 58.53 19.20 -20.07
N ILE A 261 58.58 20.52 -19.89
CA ILE A 261 58.88 21.46 -20.97
C ILE A 261 60.40 21.57 -21.10
N ILE A 262 60.94 21.24 -22.27
CA ILE A 262 62.33 21.56 -22.62
C ILE A 262 62.29 22.82 -23.47
N ASP A 263 62.81 23.92 -22.92
CA ASP A 263 63.06 25.13 -23.69
C ASP A 263 64.33 24.89 -24.54
N THR A 264 64.17 24.81 -25.86
CA THR A 264 65.30 24.78 -26.79
C THR A 264 65.27 26.10 -27.54
N ASP A 265 66.38 26.84 -27.53
CA ASP A 265 66.50 28.17 -28.14
C ASP A 265 65.84 28.24 -29.53
N ASN A 266 64.76 29.03 -29.64
CA ASN A 266 64.11 29.51 -30.86
C ASN A 266 63.50 28.50 -31.87
N GLU A 267 63.21 27.27 -31.47
CA GLU A 267 62.28 26.39 -32.21
C GLU A 267 61.24 25.78 -31.27
N GLU A 268 60.06 25.42 -31.81
CA GLU A 268 58.90 24.95 -31.06
C GLU A 268 59.28 23.96 -29.94
N PRO A 269 58.75 24.11 -28.70
CA PRO A 269 59.17 23.31 -27.56
C PRO A 269 58.93 21.82 -27.84
N ASN A 270 60.01 21.06 -27.96
CA ASN A 270 59.97 19.61 -28.15
C ASN A 270 59.77 18.91 -26.80
N TYR A 271 58.58 18.35 -26.59
CA TYR A 271 58.18 17.59 -25.41
C TYR A 271 58.81 16.20 -25.44
N SER A 272 59.60 15.80 -24.42
CA SER A 272 60.39 14.55 -24.53
C SER A 272 60.30 13.57 -23.35
N THR A 273 59.54 13.83 -22.27
CA THR A 273 59.32 12.77 -21.27
C THR A 273 58.08 13.00 -20.40
N GLU A 274 57.15 12.04 -20.41
CA GLU A 274 56.03 11.99 -19.46
C GLU A 274 56.48 11.27 -18.18
N ARG A 275 56.16 11.83 -17.01
CA ARG A 275 56.36 11.15 -15.73
C ARG A 275 55.06 11.12 -14.93
N CYS A 276 54.62 9.90 -14.61
CA CYS A 276 53.49 9.65 -13.73
C CYS A 276 53.99 9.62 -12.29
N ILE A 277 53.49 10.53 -11.44
CA ILE A 277 53.85 10.58 -10.01
C ILE A 277 52.65 10.08 -9.20
N SER A 278 52.91 9.13 -8.30
CA SER A 278 51.91 8.67 -7.34
C SER A 278 51.56 9.79 -6.36
N GLY A 279 50.28 10.16 -6.27
CA GLY A 279 49.82 11.26 -5.44
C GLY A 279 49.39 10.79 -4.05
N ALA A 280 48.27 10.07 -4.01
CA ALA A 280 47.67 9.56 -2.78
C ALA A 280 47.12 8.15 -3.01
N LYS A 281 47.45 7.21 -2.12
CA LYS A 281 47.00 5.82 -2.17
C LYS A 281 46.71 5.32 -0.77
N GLY A 282 45.50 4.79 -0.55
CA GLY A 282 45.13 4.24 0.75
C GLY A 282 43.63 4.28 1.03
N VAL A 283 43.31 4.42 2.31
CA VAL A 283 41.92 4.37 2.81
C VAL A 283 41.17 5.61 2.33
N ALA A 284 40.04 5.41 1.66
CA ALA A 284 39.16 6.48 1.24
C ALA A 284 38.02 6.65 2.25
N GLY A 285 37.79 7.85 2.75
CA GLY A 285 36.57 8.23 3.48
C GLY A 285 35.59 8.91 2.52
N ASP A 286 34.30 8.63 2.66
CA ASP A 286 33.27 9.15 1.74
C ASP A 286 32.01 9.54 2.51
N ILE A 287 31.51 10.74 2.25
CA ILE A 287 30.31 11.28 2.86
C ILE A 287 29.51 12.06 1.83
N GLY A 288 28.18 11.98 1.89
CA GLY A 288 27.36 12.81 1.05
C GLY A 288 25.87 12.67 1.25
N ILE A 289 25.14 13.32 0.35
CA ILE A 289 23.69 13.38 0.34
C ILE A 289 23.14 13.03 -1.04
N ILE A 290 21.94 12.45 -1.04
CA ILE A 290 21.15 12.18 -2.25
C ILE A 290 19.78 12.83 -2.07
N VAL A 291 19.45 13.73 -2.98
CA VAL A 291 18.13 14.35 -3.11
C VAL A 291 17.34 13.58 -4.16
N LYS A 292 16.12 13.17 -3.80
CA LYS A 292 15.20 12.44 -4.67
C LYS A 292 14.00 13.30 -5.02
N TYR A 293 13.77 13.50 -6.31
CA TYR A 293 12.53 14.08 -6.82
C TYR A 293 11.88 13.13 -7.83
N LYS A 294 10.73 12.55 -7.46
CA LYS A 294 10.06 11.47 -8.20
C LYS A 294 11.04 10.32 -8.53
N ALA A 295 11.33 10.09 -9.81
CA ALA A 295 12.27 9.08 -10.26
C ALA A 295 13.72 9.57 -10.26
N LEU A 296 13.96 10.89 -10.32
CA LEU A 296 15.27 11.51 -10.49
C LEU A 296 16.01 11.62 -9.14
N LEU A 297 17.32 11.44 -9.20
CA LEU A 297 18.23 11.51 -8.08
C LEU A 297 19.36 12.49 -8.40
N LEU A 298 19.67 13.36 -7.46
CA LEU A 298 20.86 14.21 -7.47
C LEU A 298 21.73 13.83 -6.27
N GLN A 299 22.96 13.43 -6.53
CA GLN A 299 23.97 13.10 -5.52
C GLN A 299 24.99 14.23 -5.44
N VAL A 300 25.33 14.62 -4.23
CA VAL A 300 26.49 15.46 -3.94
C VAL A 300 27.27 14.78 -2.83
N GLY A 301 28.56 14.61 -3.01
CA GLY A 301 29.41 13.92 -2.05
C GLY A 301 30.83 14.44 -2.06
N TYR A 302 31.56 14.01 -1.04
CA TYR A 302 32.94 14.37 -0.81
C TYR A 302 33.70 13.11 -0.40
N ALA A 303 34.62 12.70 -1.26
CA ALA A 303 35.53 11.60 -0.98
C ALA A 303 36.91 12.16 -0.64
N SER A 304 37.61 11.53 0.30
CA SER A 304 38.99 11.86 0.62
C SER A 304 39.83 10.59 0.72
N ILE A 305 40.96 10.57 0.04
CA ILE A 305 41.92 9.45 0.07
C ILE A 305 43.03 9.82 1.06
N LEU A 306 43.13 9.01 2.12
CA LEU A 306 44.12 9.11 3.18
C LEU A 306 45.31 8.22 2.82
N THR A 307 46.51 8.79 2.84
CA THR A 307 47.76 8.03 2.65
C THR A 307 48.14 7.30 3.93
N GLY A 308 48.67 6.07 3.79
CA GLY A 308 48.92 5.14 4.89
C GLY A 308 49.99 5.54 5.92
N LYS A 309 50.56 6.75 5.87
CA LYS A 309 51.45 7.28 6.90
C LYS A 309 50.71 8.37 7.70
N PHE A 310 50.33 8.04 8.93
CA PHE A 310 49.84 9.03 9.90
C PHE A 310 50.87 10.16 10.03
N GLY A 311 50.53 11.36 9.56
CA GLY A 311 51.42 12.53 9.57
C GLY A 311 51.97 12.97 8.20
N ASP A 312 51.74 12.22 7.11
CA ASP A 312 52.07 12.68 5.75
C ASP A 312 50.90 13.51 5.17
N THR A 313 51.16 14.78 4.85
CA THR A 313 50.16 15.78 4.42
C THR A 313 49.65 15.61 2.98
N LYS A 314 49.72 14.40 2.41
CA LYS A 314 49.32 14.12 1.02
C LYS A 314 47.89 13.59 0.92
N TRP A 315 46.93 14.31 1.52
CA TRP A 315 45.52 13.94 1.38
C TRP A 315 45.01 14.40 0.02
N HIS A 316 44.25 13.52 -0.64
CA HIS A 316 43.50 13.91 -1.82
C HIS A 316 42.03 14.13 -1.45
N HIS A 317 41.45 15.21 -1.98
CA HIS A 317 40.09 15.64 -1.70
C HIS A 317 39.33 15.75 -3.02
N ASP A 318 38.17 15.12 -3.07
CA ASP A 318 37.45 14.92 -4.31
C ASP A 318 35.94 15.16 -4.10
N PRO A 319 35.47 16.40 -4.32
CA PRO A 319 34.05 16.66 -4.41
C PRO A 319 33.50 16.06 -5.70
N TYR A 320 32.34 15.43 -5.61
CA TYR A 320 31.68 14.81 -6.76
C TYR A 320 30.19 15.07 -6.77
N ILE A 321 29.64 15.06 -7.99
CA ILE A 321 28.21 15.18 -8.24
C ILE A 321 27.74 13.99 -9.04
N GLY A 322 26.47 13.64 -8.91
CA GLY A 322 25.89 12.55 -9.67
C GLY A 322 24.43 12.75 -10.01
N LEU A 323 24.02 12.19 -11.14
CA LEU A 323 22.65 12.17 -11.61
C LEU A 323 22.22 10.72 -11.79
N GLY A 324 21.02 10.40 -11.31
CA GLY A 324 20.57 9.03 -11.27
C GLY A 324 19.07 8.85 -11.34
N ILE A 325 18.68 7.59 -11.36
CA ILE A 325 17.29 7.16 -11.35
C ILE A 325 17.03 6.18 -10.21
N SER A 326 15.84 6.26 -9.67
CA SER A 326 15.34 5.34 -8.66
C SER A 326 14.52 4.23 -9.29
N ILE A 327 14.91 2.99 -8.98
CA ILE A 327 14.25 1.79 -9.46
C ILE A 327 13.09 1.47 -8.52
N HIS A 328 11.88 1.48 -9.08
CA HIS A 328 10.66 1.09 -8.41
C HIS A 328 10.16 -0.20 -9.06
N LYS A 329 10.10 -1.29 -8.29
CA LYS A 329 9.50 -2.52 -8.80
C LYS A 329 7.98 -2.39 -8.72
N ASN A 330 7.32 -2.30 -9.88
CA ASN A 330 5.91 -2.64 -9.95
C ASN A 330 5.82 -4.16 -9.79
N LYS A 331 5.25 -4.61 -8.67
CA LYS A 331 5.03 -6.04 -8.46
C LYS A 331 3.92 -6.44 -9.43
N LYS A 332 4.26 -7.18 -10.50
CA LYS A 332 3.27 -7.68 -11.47
C LYS A 332 2.17 -8.44 -10.70
N ARG A 333 0.91 -8.23 -11.12
CA ARG A 333 -0.22 -9.13 -10.85
C ARG A 333 0.23 -10.54 -11.25
N ASN A 334 0.28 -11.47 -10.30
CA ASN A 334 0.22 -12.90 -10.61
C ASN A 334 -1.25 -13.28 -10.70
#